data_AF-A0A3B8P5U5-F1
#
_entry.id   AF-A0A3B8P5U5-F1
#
_cell.length_a   1.000
_cell.length_b   1.000
_cell.length_c   1.000
_cell.angle_alpha   90.00
_cell.angle_beta   90.00
_cell.angle_gamma   90.00
#
_symmetry.space_group_name_H-M   'P 1'
#
loop_
_entity.id
_entity.type
_entity.pdbx_description
1 polymer ?
#
loop_
_entity_poly.entity_id
_entity_poly.type
_entity_poly.pdbx_seq_one_letter_code
_entity_poly.pdbx_strand_id
1 'polypeptide(L)' 'DSGLIGRASLDVTDPEPLPVGHPLYHHPRVFLSPHTSAISEEGYPAFLEAFIANFHRYREQAPLANLVDTARGY' A
#
# COMPACT_ATOMS: atom_id res chain seq x y z
N ASP A 1 20.09 15.48 2.65
CA ASP A 1 20.23 14.68 3.88
C ASP A 1 20.92 15.53 4.93
N SER A 2 20.22 15.85 6.03
CA SER A 2 20.74 16.67 7.13
C SER A 2 21.29 15.84 8.30
N GLY A 3 21.30 14.51 8.19
CA GLY A 3 21.82 13.62 9.24
C GLY A 3 20.89 13.38 10.44
N LEU A 4 19.69 13.98 10.45
CA LEU A 4 18.72 13.82 11.54
C LEU A 4 18.13 12.41 11.63
N ILE A 5 17.96 11.74 10.49
CA ILE A 5 17.42 10.39 10.41
C ILE A 5 18.57 9.38 10.34
N GLY A 6 18.62 8.52 11.36
CA GLY A 6 19.62 7.45 11.46
C GLY A 6 19.48 6.42 10.35
N ARG A 7 18.26 5.92 10.12
CA ARG A 7 17.89 5.03 9.01
C ARG A 7 16.40 5.19 8.66
N ALA A 8 16.03 4.87 7.43
CA ALA A 8 14.64 4.74 6.99
C ALA A 8 14.44 3.40 6.27
N SER A 9 13.39 2.67 6.62
CA SER A 9 12.91 1.51 5.87
C SER A 9 11.56 1.87 5.26
N LEU A 10 11.46 1.81 3.93
CA LEU A 10 10.31 2.30 3.17
C LEU A 10 9.75 1.16 2.32
N ASP A 11 8.43 0.96 2.39
CA ASP A 11 7.70 0.02 1.54
C ASP A 11 6.90 0.74 0.44
N VAL A 12 6.59 2.02 0.64
CA VAL A 12 5.77 2.83 -0.26
C VAL A 12 6.55 4.02 -0.79
N THR A 13 6.26 4.42 -2.03
CA THR A 13 6.86 5.59 -2.67
C THR A 13 5.82 6.32 -3.53
N ASP A 14 6.01 7.61 -3.73
CA ASP A 14 5.23 8.41 -4.69
C ASP A 14 6.21 9.19 -5.58
N PRO A 15 6.21 8.99 -6.92
CA PRO A 15 5.42 8.02 -7.66
C PRO A 15 5.88 6.58 -7.42
N GLU A 16 5.04 5.63 -7.81
CA GLU A 16 5.33 4.20 -7.73
C GLU A 16 5.36 3.54 -9.12
N PRO A 17 6.49 2.93 -9.54
CA PRO A 17 7.79 2.94 -8.88
C PRO A 17 8.47 4.33 -9.00
N LEU A 18 9.49 4.57 -8.16
CA LEU A 18 10.31 5.78 -8.29
C LEU A 18 10.99 5.85 -9.67
N PRO A 19 11.26 7.06 -10.19
CA PRO A 19 11.98 7.22 -11.44
C PRO A 19 13.38 6.59 -11.38
N VAL A 20 13.85 6.09 -12.52
CA VAL A 20 15.21 5.52 -12.63
C VAL A 20 16.25 6.53 -12.15
N GLY A 21 17.17 6.08 -11.29
CA GLY A 21 18.21 6.92 -10.71
C GLY A 21 17.79 7.75 -9.51
N HIS A 22 16.56 7.60 -9.00
CA HIS A 22 16.11 8.32 -7.81
C HIS A 22 17.06 8.09 -6.61
N PRO A 23 17.42 9.14 -5.82
CA PRO A 23 18.42 9.02 -4.76
C PRO A 23 18.12 7.96 -3.70
N LEU A 24 16.84 7.68 -3.42
CA LEU A 24 16.44 6.68 -2.44
C LEU A 24 16.90 5.26 -2.79
N TYR A 25 17.12 4.95 -4.08
CA TYR A 25 17.65 3.64 -4.49
C TYR A 25 19.09 3.40 -4.01
N HIS A 26 19.88 4.46 -3.81
CA HIS A 26 21.31 4.36 -3.52
C HIS A 26 21.71 5.01 -2.19
N HIS A 27 20.75 5.58 -1.46
CA HIS A 27 21.05 6.28 -0.22
C HIS A 27 21.50 5.28 0.86
N PRO A 28 22.69 5.43 1.48
CA PRO A 28 23.29 4.41 2.34
C PRO A 28 22.53 4.11 3.65
N ARG A 29 21.57 4.97 3.99
CA ARG A 29 20.73 4.85 5.20
C ARG A 29 19.25 4.60 4.87
N VAL A 30 18.92 4.32 3.61
CA VAL A 30 17.57 3.96 3.19
C VAL A 30 17.57 2.49 2.78
N PHE A 31 16.63 1.74 3.33
CA PHE A 31 16.23 0.43 2.83
C PHE A 31 14.88 0.60 2.14
N LEU A 32 14.83 0.27 0.85
CA LEU A 32 13.61 0.36 0.06
C LEU A 32 13.14 -1.05 -0.31
N SER A 33 12.00 -1.48 0.21
CA SER A 33 11.31 -2.69 -0.24
C SER A 33 10.32 -2.36 -1.36
N PRO A 34 9.96 -3.34 -2.21
CA PRO A 34 8.77 -3.24 -3.05
C PRO A 34 7.51 -3.10 -2.19
N HIS A 35 6.49 -2.38 -2.67
CA HIS A 35 5.22 -2.16 -1.96
C HIS A 35 4.42 -3.45 -1.80
N THR A 36 4.79 -4.21 -0.78
CA THR A 36 4.28 -5.56 -0.54
C THR A 36 4.05 -5.85 0.93
N SER A 37 4.29 -4.88 1.84
CA SER A 37 4.11 -5.09 3.28
C SER A 37 2.69 -5.48 3.69
N ALA A 38 1.68 -5.11 2.90
CA ALA A 38 0.29 -5.49 3.13
C ALA A 38 -0.07 -6.91 2.66
N ILE A 39 0.84 -7.60 1.95
CA ILE A 39 0.59 -8.90 1.35
C ILE A 39 1.19 -10.00 2.23
N SER A 40 0.36 -10.93 2.69
CA SER A 40 0.79 -12.15 3.38
C SER A 40 0.01 -13.37 2.88
N GLU A 41 0.59 -14.57 3.04
CA GLU A 41 -0.06 -15.83 2.67
C GLU A 41 -1.38 -16.03 3.44
N GLU A 42 -1.42 -15.67 4.74
CA GLU A 42 -2.63 -15.81 5.54
C GLU A 42 -3.67 -14.71 5.24
N GLY A 43 -3.23 -13.51 4.85
CA GLY A 43 -4.11 -12.37 4.61
C GLY A 43 -4.76 -12.37 3.23
N TYR A 44 -4.08 -12.96 2.24
CA TYR A 44 -4.54 -12.96 0.85
C TYR A 44 -5.92 -13.63 0.63
N PRO A 45 -6.23 -14.80 1.25
CA PRO A 45 -7.55 -15.41 1.14
C PRO A 45 -8.67 -14.50 1.68
N ALA A 46 -8.48 -13.90 2.86
CA ALA A 46 -9.48 -13.02 3.47
C ALA A 46 -9.73 -11.75 2.64
N PHE A 47 -8.66 -11.17 2.07
CA PHE A 47 -8.78 -10.05 1.13
C PHE A 47 -9.61 -10.43 -0.11
N LEU A 48 -9.31 -11.59 -0.71
CA LEU A 48 -10.00 -12.08 -1.90
C LEU A 48 -11.48 -12.38 -1.62
N GLU A 49 -11.79 -13.01 -0.49
CA GLU A 49 -13.16 -13.26 -0.05
C GLU A 49 -13.96 -11.96 0.11
N ALA A 50 -13.37 -10.95 0.77
CA ALA A 50 -14.00 -9.65 0.94
C ALA A 50 -14.25 -8.94 -0.41
N PHE A 51 -13.29 -9.03 -1.34
CA PHE A 51 -13.44 -8.49 -2.69
C PHE A 51 -14.58 -9.17 -3.45
N ILE A 52 -14.61 -10.51 -3.49
CA ILE A 52 -15.63 -11.28 -4.20
C ILE A 52 -17.03 -10.98 -3.63
N ALA A 53 -17.17 -10.93 -2.30
CA ALA A 53 -18.44 -10.59 -1.66
C ALA A 53 -18.94 -9.19 -2.06
N ASN A 54 -18.04 -8.19 -2.10
CA ASN A 54 -18.38 -6.85 -2.56
C ASN A 54 -18.65 -6.77 -4.07
N PHE A 55 -17.97 -7.58 -4.89
CA PHE A 55 -18.24 -7.67 -6.32
C PHE A 55 -19.66 -8.16 -6.61
N HIS A 56 -20.15 -9.17 -5.90
CA HIS A 56 -21.54 -9.62 -6.01
C HIS A 56 -22.53 -8.52 -5.60
N ARG A 57 -22.30 -7.87 -4.45
CA ARG A 57 -23.12 -6.73 -3.99
C ARG A 57 -23.18 -5.60 -5.02
N TYR A 58 -22.04 -5.25 -5.60
CA TYR A 58 -21.95 -4.23 -6.65
C TYR A 58 -22.82 -4.58 -7.86
N ARG A 59 -22.76 -5.83 -8.33
CA ARG A 59 -23.56 -6.29 -9.48
C ARG A 59 -25.07 -6.24 -9.23
N GLU A 60 -25.47 -6.44 -7.98
CA GLU A 60 -26.88 -6.40 -7.54
C GLU A 60 -27.33 -5.01 -7.10
N GLN A 61 -26.47 -3.99 -7.21
CA GLN A 61 -26.71 -2.64 -6.68
C GLN A 61 -27.04 -2.63 -5.17
N ALA A 62 -26.55 -3.62 -4.44
CA ALA A 62 -26.71 -3.71 -3.00
C ALA A 62 -25.65 -2.86 -2.26
N PRO A 63 -25.90 -2.46 -1.00
CA PRO A 63 -24.89 -1.76 -0.20
C PRO A 63 -23.60 -2.57 -0.07
N LEU A 64 -22.46 -1.91 -0.33
CA LEU A 64 -21.12 -2.47 -0.18
C LEU A 64 -20.71 -2.50 1.30
N ALA A 65 -19.90 -3.50 1.67
CA ALA A 65 -19.23 -3.53 2.96
C ALA A 65 -17.94 -2.71 2.92
N ASN A 66 -17.51 -2.21 4.09
CA ASN A 66 -16.24 -1.48 4.27
C ASN A 66 -16.10 -0.24 3.38
N LEU A 67 -17.17 0.55 3.24
CA LEU A 67 -17.13 1.81 2.50
C LEU A 67 -16.09 2.77 3.10
N VAL A 68 -15.21 3.27 2.24
CA VAL A 68 -14.22 4.28 2.60
C VAL A 68 -14.86 5.66 2.50
N ASP A 69 -14.81 6.42 3.59
CA ASP A 69 -15.16 7.83 3.61
C ASP A 69 -13.91 8.66 3.29
N THR A 70 -13.84 9.21 2.08
CA THR A 70 -12.70 10.01 1.62
C THR A 70 -12.64 11.39 2.26
N ALA A 71 -13.75 11.90 2.82
CA ALA A 71 -13.77 13.19 3.51
C ALA A 71 -13.23 13.08 4.94
N ARG A 72 -13.32 11.89 5.55
CA ARG A 72 -12.79 11.62 6.89
C ARG A 72 -11.26 11.70 6.95
N GLY A 73 -10.57 11.44 5.84
CA GLY A 73 -9.11 11.34 5.83
C GLY A 73 -8.57 10.20 6.69
N TYR A 74 -7.29 10.29 7.07
CA TYR A 74 -6.61 9.38 8.01
C TYR A 74 -6.54 10.00 9.40
#